data_AF-A0A1G9UTZ7-F1
#
_entry.id   AF-A0A1G9UTZ7-F1
#
_cell.length_a   1.000
_cell.length_b   1.000
_cell.length_c   1.000
_cell.angle_alpha   90.00
_cell.angle_beta   90.00
_cell.angle_gamma   90.00
#
_symmetry.space_group_name_H-M   'P 1'
#
loop_
_entity.id
_entity.type
_entity.pdbx_description
1 polymer ?
#
loop_
_entity_poly.entity_id
_entity_poly.type
_entity_poly.pdbx_seq_one_letter_code
_entity_poly.pdbx_strand_id
1 'polypeptide(L)'
;MEDLACLSPPERVRRWAQLLEEVDSRIRERAAGRVDWVRLKLNLIRKGRAMEVYSAADAAVRTAAFVAELHRGGLAEEVAEVLPSAEELVRACLAEIPIPPERALTRVVLDDLDVTAIRNSRQAKILVEAAEQHAARLRDPRLAAQLRRWSSLKTRLV
;
A
#
# COMPACT_ATOMS: atom_id res chain seq x y z
N MET A 1 -29.19 -7.32 14.87
CA MET A 1 -27.81 -6.98 15.29
C MET A 1 -27.55 -7.80 16.53
N GLU A 2 -26.78 -8.89 16.40
CA GLU A 2 -26.29 -9.61 17.59
C GLU A 2 -25.51 -8.65 18.47
N ASP A 3 -25.70 -8.79 19.78
CA ASP A 3 -25.14 -7.88 20.76
C ASP A 3 -23.62 -8.05 20.79
N LEU A 4 -22.91 -7.14 20.10
CA LEU A 4 -21.45 -7.11 20.01
C LEU A 4 -20.79 -7.10 21.40
N ALA A 5 -21.55 -6.71 22.44
CA ALA A 5 -21.15 -6.75 23.83
C ALA A 5 -20.82 -8.15 24.34
N CYS A 6 -21.48 -9.19 23.82
CA CYS A 6 -21.35 -10.58 24.27
C CYS A 6 -20.21 -11.37 23.62
N LEU A 7 -19.59 -10.83 22.56
CA LEU A 7 -18.50 -11.51 21.86
C LEU A 7 -17.17 -11.39 22.61
N SER A 8 -16.34 -12.43 22.59
CA SER A 8 -14.96 -12.33 23.07
C SER A 8 -14.19 -11.28 22.25
N PRO A 9 -13.10 -10.69 22.78
CA PRO A 9 -12.36 -9.64 22.05
C PRO A 9 -11.92 -10.07 20.62
N PRO A 10 -11.40 -11.28 20.38
CA PRO A 10 -11.05 -11.73 19.02
C PRO A 10 -12.24 -11.91 18.08
N GLU A 11 -13.39 -12.36 18.61
CA GLU A 11 -14.62 -12.51 17.84
C GLU A 11 -15.21 -11.15 17.49
N ARG A 12 -15.16 -10.20 18.42
CA ARG A 12 -15.61 -8.83 18.21
C ARG A 12 -14.78 -8.13 17.12
N VAL A 13 -13.46 -8.30 17.13
CA VAL A 13 -12.58 -7.79 16.07
C VAL A 13 -12.93 -8.41 14.71
N ARG A 14 -13.09 -9.73 14.65
CA ARG A 14 -13.50 -10.42 13.41
C ARG A 14 -14.85 -9.94 12.90
N ARG A 15 -15.82 -9.74 13.80
CA ARG A 15 -17.16 -9.26 13.43
C ARG A 15 -17.13 -7.84 12.92
N TRP A 16 -16.36 -6.95 13.55
CA TRP A 16 -16.14 -5.60 13.06
C TRP A 16 -15.47 -5.59 11.69
N ALA A 17 -14.48 -6.44 11.46
CA ALA A 17 -13.83 -6.57 10.15
C ALA A 17 -14.83 -7.00 9.06
N GLN A 18 -15.65 -8.01 9.33
CA GLN A 18 -16.70 -8.47 8.41
C GLN A 18 -17.72 -7.35 8.10
N LEU A 19 -18.22 -6.65 9.12
CA LEU A 19 -19.18 -5.57 8.92
C LEU A 19 -18.59 -4.42 8.10
N LEU A 20 -17.31 -4.09 8.33
CA LEU A 20 -16.61 -3.09 7.52
C LEU A 20 -16.47 -3.54 6.07
N GLU A 21 -16.17 -4.81 5.82
CA GLU A 21 -16.09 -5.39 4.47
C GLU A 21 -17.45 -5.41 3.76
N GLU A 22 -18.53 -5.75 4.46
CA GLU A 22 -19.90 -5.69 3.92
C GLU A 22 -20.30 -4.26 3.53
N VAL A 23 -20.02 -3.29 4.41
CA VAL A 23 -20.27 -1.87 4.11
C VAL A 23 -19.43 -1.43 2.91
N ASP A 24 -18.16 -1.85 2.87
CA ASP A 24 -17.24 -1.52 1.79
C ASP A 24 -17.75 -2.02 0.42
N SER A 25 -18.15 -3.29 0.34
CA SER A 25 -18.67 -3.86 -0.91
C SER A 25 -19.93 -3.16 -1.36
N ARG A 26 -20.87 -2.90 -0.44
CA ARG A 26 -22.14 -2.22 -0.74
C ARG A 26 -21.93 -0.80 -1.26
N ILE A 27 -20.96 -0.07 -0.71
CA ILE A 27 -20.67 1.29 -1.18
C ILE A 27 -19.98 1.21 -2.56
N ARG A 28 -19.03 0.29 -2.76
CA ARG A 28 -18.36 0.08 -4.06
C ARG A 28 -19.34 -0.24 -5.19
N GLU A 29 -20.36 -1.06 -4.91
CA GLU A 29 -21.37 -1.48 -5.89
C GLU A 29 -22.29 -0.33 -6.33
N ARG A 30 -22.43 0.72 -5.52
CA ARG A 30 -23.25 1.90 -5.85
C ARG A 30 -22.46 2.90 -6.69
N ALA A 31 -22.71 2.93 -8.01
CA ALA A 31 -22.04 3.82 -8.95
C ALA A 31 -21.99 5.29 -8.48
N ALA A 32 -23.12 5.84 -8.00
CA ALA A 32 -23.21 7.22 -7.53
C ALA A 32 -22.35 7.54 -6.29
N GLY A 33 -21.90 6.53 -5.54
CA GLY A 33 -21.11 6.70 -4.31
C GLY A 33 -19.63 6.36 -4.43
N ARG A 34 -19.15 5.94 -5.62
CA ARG A 34 -17.78 5.45 -5.80
C ARG A 34 -16.71 6.51 -5.55
N VAL A 35 -16.93 7.75 -6.00
CA VAL A 35 -15.99 8.85 -5.78
C VAL A 35 -15.84 9.14 -4.29
N ASP A 36 -16.95 9.25 -3.56
CA ASP A 36 -16.94 9.54 -2.11
C ASP A 36 -16.36 8.37 -1.31
N TRP A 37 -16.58 7.15 -1.76
CA TRP A 37 -15.94 5.95 -1.21
C TRP A 37 -14.42 5.98 -1.35
N VAL A 38 -13.91 6.31 -2.54
CA VAL A 38 -12.47 6.44 -2.79
C VAL A 38 -11.89 7.57 -1.92
N ARG A 39 -12.57 8.72 -1.84
CA ARG A 39 -12.18 9.82 -0.94
C ARG A 39 -12.11 9.37 0.51
N LEU A 40 -13.13 8.64 0.97
CA LEU A 40 -13.19 8.11 2.33
C LEU A 40 -12.01 7.17 2.60
N LYS A 41 -11.74 6.20 1.72
CA LYS A 41 -10.64 5.24 1.85
C LYS A 41 -9.28 5.93 1.90
N LEU A 42 -9.00 6.84 0.98
CA LEU A 42 -7.75 7.61 0.97
C LEU A 42 -7.62 8.48 2.23
N ASN A 43 -8.73 9.10 2.67
CA ASN A 43 -8.74 9.89 3.89
C ASN A 43 -8.50 9.04 5.15
N LEU A 44 -9.06 7.83 5.22
CA LEU A 44 -8.83 6.89 6.33
C LEU A 44 -7.36 6.47 6.41
N ILE A 45 -6.70 6.21 5.27
CA ILE A 45 -5.26 5.91 5.25
C ILE A 45 -4.46 7.11 5.76
N ARG A 46 -4.76 8.31 5.27
CA ARG A 46 -4.11 9.56 5.69
C ARG A 46 -4.31 9.85 7.18
N LYS A 47 -5.52 9.68 7.70
CA LYS A 47 -5.84 9.87 9.12
C LYS A 47 -5.17 8.80 9.98
N GLY A 48 -5.16 7.54 9.53
CA GLY A 48 -4.43 6.46 10.20
C GLY A 48 -2.94 6.78 10.35
N ARG A 49 -2.29 7.33 9.31
CA ARG A 49 -0.92 7.84 9.42
C ARG A 49 -0.80 8.98 10.43
N ALA A 50 -1.68 9.98 10.34
CA ALA A 50 -1.64 11.15 11.24
C ALA A 50 -1.89 10.79 12.72
N MET A 51 -2.57 9.67 12.98
CA MET A 51 -2.82 9.11 14.31
C MET A 51 -1.81 8.02 14.70
N GLU A 52 -0.74 7.84 13.93
CA GLU A 52 0.32 6.83 14.16
C GLU A 52 -0.17 5.38 14.18
N VAL A 53 -1.38 5.11 13.69
CA VAL A 53 -1.90 3.76 13.45
C VAL A 53 -1.11 3.07 12.34
N TYR A 54 -0.64 3.85 11.37
CA TYR A 54 0.21 3.39 10.28
C TYR A 54 1.52 4.15 10.30
N SER A 55 2.64 3.42 10.09
CA SER A 55 3.88 4.08 9.71
C SER A 55 3.72 4.77 8.34
N ALA A 56 4.65 5.68 8.01
CA ALA A 56 4.64 6.33 6.70
C ALA A 56 4.79 5.32 5.55
N ALA A 57 5.63 4.30 5.72
CA ALA A 57 5.75 3.18 4.79
C ALA A 57 4.44 2.38 4.64
N ASP A 58 3.77 2.04 5.75
CA ASP A 58 2.49 1.31 5.69
C ASP A 58 1.42 2.13 4.94
N ALA A 59 1.37 3.44 5.19
CA ALA A 59 0.44 4.32 4.52
C ALA A 59 0.73 4.42 3.01
N ALA A 60 2.00 4.49 2.61
CA ALA A 60 2.41 4.49 1.20
C ALA A 60 1.98 3.18 0.50
N VAL A 61 2.28 2.03 1.10
CA VAL A 61 1.91 0.71 0.58
C VAL A 61 0.40 0.56 0.44
N ARG A 62 -0.36 0.92 1.48
CA ARG A 62 -1.83 0.84 1.46
C ARG A 62 -2.45 1.73 0.39
N THR A 63 -1.92 2.95 0.23
CA THR A 63 -2.41 3.89 -0.80
C THR A 63 -2.13 3.34 -2.19
N ALA A 64 -0.90 2.89 -2.47
CA ALA A 64 -0.53 2.31 -3.76
C ALA A 64 -1.36 1.06 -4.09
N ALA A 65 -1.47 0.12 -3.14
CA ALA A 65 -2.25 -1.10 -3.31
C ALA A 65 -3.73 -0.82 -3.59
N PHE A 66 -4.35 0.12 -2.86
CA PHE A 66 -5.74 0.50 -3.08
C PHE A 66 -5.95 1.10 -4.46
N VAL A 67 -5.10 2.03 -4.90
CA VAL A 67 -5.21 2.63 -6.23
C VAL A 67 -5.00 1.57 -7.32
N ALA A 68 -4.05 0.67 -7.16
CA ALA A 68 -3.83 -0.43 -8.10
C ALA A 68 -5.01 -1.42 -8.16
N GLU A 69 -5.70 -1.66 -7.04
CA GLU A 69 -6.95 -2.43 -7.02
C GLU A 69 -8.03 -1.75 -7.87
N LEU A 70 -8.21 -0.43 -7.76
CA LEU A 70 -9.17 0.31 -8.57
C LEU A 70 -8.87 0.19 -10.07
N HIS A 71 -7.60 0.22 -10.45
CA HIS A 71 -7.21 -0.01 -11.84
C HIS A 71 -7.50 -1.44 -12.31
N ARG A 72 -7.18 -2.46 -11.50
CA ARG A 72 -7.48 -3.86 -11.82
C ARG A 72 -8.99 -4.14 -11.89
N GLY A 73 -9.78 -3.44 -11.08
CA GLY A 73 -11.24 -3.52 -11.08
C GLY A 73 -11.93 -2.68 -12.17
N GLY A 74 -11.18 -1.97 -13.01
CA GLY A 74 -11.74 -1.11 -14.06
C GLY A 74 -12.45 0.16 -13.57
N LEU A 75 -12.28 0.52 -12.29
CA LEU A 75 -12.96 1.67 -11.67
C LEU A 75 -12.14 2.96 -11.73
N ALA A 76 -10.85 2.87 -12.05
CA ALA A 76 -9.94 4.01 -11.91
C ALA A 76 -10.29 5.20 -12.83
N GLU A 77 -10.86 4.96 -14.01
CA GLU A 77 -11.27 6.05 -14.91
C GLU A 77 -12.44 6.85 -14.33
N GLU A 78 -13.42 6.17 -13.73
CA GLU A 78 -14.60 6.81 -13.12
C GLU A 78 -14.26 7.71 -11.93
N VAL A 79 -13.14 7.43 -11.24
CA VAL A 79 -12.73 8.14 -10.02
C VAL A 79 -11.41 8.90 -10.20
N ALA A 80 -10.93 9.09 -11.44
CA ALA A 80 -9.60 9.61 -11.73
C ALA A 80 -9.31 10.97 -11.06
N GLU A 81 -10.34 11.81 -10.88
CA GLU A 81 -10.24 13.14 -10.28
C GLU A 81 -9.80 13.15 -8.81
N VAL A 82 -9.98 12.03 -8.09
CA VAL A 82 -9.60 11.90 -6.66
C VAL A 82 -8.38 11.01 -6.44
N LEU A 83 -7.86 10.38 -7.50
CA LEU A 83 -6.73 9.47 -7.37
C LEU A 83 -5.42 10.24 -7.36
N PRO A 84 -4.47 9.88 -6.47
CA PRO A 84 -3.10 10.33 -6.62
C PRO A 84 -2.51 9.79 -7.92
N SER A 85 -1.64 10.59 -8.53
CA SER A 85 -0.91 10.22 -9.74
C SER A 85 0.02 9.02 -9.51
N ALA A 86 0.39 8.34 -10.60
CA ALA A 86 1.37 7.25 -10.53
C ALA A 86 2.72 7.74 -9.98
N GLU A 87 3.13 8.96 -10.34
CA GLU A 87 4.36 9.56 -9.87
C GLU A 87 4.32 9.86 -8.36
N GLU A 88 3.22 10.37 -7.82
CA GLU A 88 3.06 10.59 -6.38
C GLU A 88 3.15 9.28 -5.60
N LEU A 89 2.48 8.23 -6.09
CA LEU A 89 2.50 6.91 -5.45
C LEU A 89 3.89 6.30 -5.45
N VAL A 90 4.58 6.31 -6.60
CA VAL A 90 5.94 5.77 -6.71
C VAL A 90 6.92 6.58 -5.86
N ARG A 91 6.86 7.92 -5.86
CA ARG A 91 7.73 8.73 -5.00
C ARG A 91 7.47 8.46 -3.52
N ALA A 92 6.22 8.34 -3.10
CA ALA A 92 5.86 8.02 -1.73
C ALA A 92 6.42 6.66 -1.30
N CYS A 93 6.30 5.63 -2.14
CA CYS A 93 6.88 4.32 -1.84
C CYS A 93 8.42 4.35 -1.79
N LEU A 94 9.08 4.97 -2.77
CA LEU A 94 10.54 5.00 -2.84
C LEU A 94 11.18 5.85 -1.73
N ALA A 95 10.51 6.90 -1.26
CA ALA A 95 10.99 7.75 -0.17
C ALA A 95 11.04 7.03 1.18
N GLU A 96 10.19 6.02 1.36
CA GLU A 96 10.06 5.27 2.62
C GLU A 96 10.93 4.00 2.64
N ILE A 97 11.75 3.75 1.61
CA ILE A 97 12.66 2.61 1.60
C ILE A 97 13.75 2.84 2.65
N PRO A 98 13.87 1.98 3.69
CA PRO A 98 14.70 2.24 4.85
C PRO A 98 16.20 2.00 4.61
N ILE A 99 16.58 1.66 3.38
CA ILE A 99 17.95 1.35 2.98
C ILE A 99 18.28 2.01 1.64
N PRO A 100 19.51 2.46 1.42
CA PRO A 100 19.94 2.93 0.11
C PRO A 100 20.13 1.74 -0.86
N PRO A 101 19.99 1.94 -2.19
CA PRO A 101 20.13 0.87 -3.19
C PRO A 101 21.45 0.10 -3.10
N GLU A 102 22.53 0.78 -2.69
CA GLU A 102 23.87 0.20 -2.54
C GLU A 102 23.96 -0.81 -1.39
N ARG A 103 23.05 -0.71 -0.41
CA ARG A 103 22.92 -1.65 0.72
C ARG A 103 21.86 -2.72 0.49
N ALA A 104 21.26 -2.79 -0.70
CA ALA A 104 20.37 -3.89 -1.06
C ALA A 104 21.18 -5.19 -1.04
N LEU A 105 20.97 -5.96 0.02
CA LEU A 105 21.85 -7.05 0.48
C LEU A 105 22.12 -8.05 -0.63
N THR A 106 23.39 -8.29 -0.95
CA THR A 106 23.79 -9.38 -1.83
C THR A 106 23.52 -10.71 -1.14
N ARG A 107 22.79 -11.57 -1.83
CA ARG A 107 22.23 -12.87 -1.42
C ARG A 107 23.28 -13.95 -1.08
N VAL A 108 24.25 -13.67 -0.22
CA VAL A 108 25.36 -14.59 0.11
C VAL A 108 25.31 -15.08 1.56
N VAL A 109 24.82 -14.32 2.55
CA VAL A 109 24.76 -14.82 3.94
C VAL A 109 23.52 -14.28 4.65
N LEU A 110 22.45 -15.08 4.69
CA LEU A 110 21.30 -14.84 5.58
C LEU A 110 21.70 -15.01 7.05
N ASP A 111 22.71 -15.85 7.32
CA ASP A 111 23.14 -16.25 8.65
C ASP A 111 23.80 -15.11 9.46
N ASP A 112 24.25 -14.03 8.79
CA ASP A 112 24.91 -12.87 9.40
C ASP A 112 23.99 -11.65 9.56
N LEU A 113 22.72 -11.75 9.12
CA LEU A 113 21.79 -10.62 9.16
C LEU A 113 21.08 -10.55 10.50
N ASP A 114 21.17 -9.39 11.16
CA ASP A 114 20.33 -9.11 12.31
C ASP A 114 18.84 -8.96 11.93
N VAL A 115 17.97 -9.07 12.93
CA VAL A 115 16.51 -8.98 12.78
C VAL A 115 16.08 -7.66 12.13
N THR A 116 16.82 -6.57 12.37
CA THR A 116 16.53 -5.24 11.82
C THR A 116 16.84 -5.20 10.33
N ALA A 117 17.95 -5.78 9.89
CA ALA A 117 18.33 -5.88 8.49
C ALA A 117 17.31 -6.71 7.70
N ILE A 118 16.85 -7.84 8.27
CA ILE A 118 15.78 -8.65 7.68
C ILE A 118 14.48 -7.83 7.56
N ARG A 119 14.09 -7.11 8.63
CA ARG A 119 12.88 -6.27 8.62
C ARG A 119 12.97 -5.18 7.56
N ASN A 120 14.08 -4.47 7.50
CA ASN A 120 14.32 -3.40 6.53
C ASN A 120 14.32 -3.93 5.09
N SER A 121 14.91 -5.10 4.85
CA SER A 121 14.89 -5.75 3.54
C SER A 121 13.47 -6.11 3.10
N ARG A 122 12.67 -6.70 4.00
CA ARG A 122 11.27 -7.04 3.72
C ARG A 122 10.43 -5.80 3.43
N GLN A 123 10.61 -4.76 4.24
CA GLN A 123 9.92 -3.48 4.05
C GLN A 123 10.29 -2.84 2.70
N ALA A 124 11.57 -2.83 2.34
CA ALA A 124 12.03 -2.35 1.04
C ALA A 124 11.36 -3.13 -0.11
N LYS A 125 11.30 -4.46 0.01
CA LYS A 125 10.66 -5.32 -1.00
C LYS A 125 9.19 -5.00 -1.18
N ILE A 126 8.45 -4.88 -0.08
CA ILE A 126 7.02 -4.54 -0.10
C ILE A 126 6.79 -3.16 -0.74
N LEU A 127 7.63 -2.16 -0.43
CA LEU A 127 7.53 -0.82 -1.02
C LEU A 127 7.82 -0.83 -2.53
N VAL A 128 8.82 -1.59 -2.96
CA VAL A 128 9.15 -1.76 -4.39
C VAL A 128 8.01 -2.46 -5.12
N GLU A 129 7.46 -3.54 -4.57
CA GLU A 129 6.32 -4.26 -5.16
C GLU A 129 5.06 -3.39 -5.24
N ALA A 130 4.81 -2.55 -4.23
CA ALA A 130 3.73 -1.57 -4.26
C ALA A 130 3.94 -0.54 -5.38
N ALA A 131 5.15 0.01 -5.52
CA ALA A 131 5.48 0.99 -6.56
C ALA A 131 5.40 0.39 -7.99
N GLU A 132 5.83 -0.86 -8.18
CA GLU A 132 5.82 -1.55 -9.47
C GLU A 132 4.42 -1.64 -10.11
N GLN A 133 3.36 -1.68 -9.30
CA GLN A 133 1.97 -1.71 -9.78
C GLN A 133 1.58 -0.45 -10.59
N HIS A 134 2.38 0.61 -10.50
CA HIS A 134 2.17 1.89 -11.18
C HIS A 134 3.16 2.15 -12.32
N ALA A 135 4.13 1.26 -12.56
CA ALA A 135 5.22 1.47 -13.51
C ALA A 135 4.75 1.77 -14.93
N ALA A 136 3.71 1.08 -15.41
CA ALA A 136 3.17 1.25 -16.77
C ALA A 136 2.52 2.63 -17.01
N ARG A 137 2.20 3.37 -15.94
CA ARG A 137 1.55 4.68 -15.98
C ARG A 137 2.50 5.85 -15.75
N LEU A 138 3.79 5.57 -15.49
CA LEU A 138 4.79 6.62 -15.25
C LEU A 138 5.12 7.36 -16.54
N ARG A 139 5.06 8.70 -16.47
CA ARG A 139 5.48 9.61 -17.54
C ARG A 139 6.89 10.16 -17.30
N ASP A 140 7.31 10.25 -16.03
CA ASP A 140 8.64 10.72 -15.64
C ASP A 140 9.72 9.64 -15.91
N PRO A 141 10.62 9.84 -16.89
CA PRO A 141 11.63 8.84 -17.24
C PRO A 141 12.69 8.65 -16.15
N ARG A 142 12.97 9.67 -15.34
CA ARG A 142 13.94 9.59 -14.25
C ARG A 142 13.38 8.75 -13.11
N LEU A 143 12.13 9.00 -12.73
CA LEU A 143 11.44 8.21 -11.72
C LEU A 143 11.27 6.74 -12.17
N ALA A 144 10.93 6.53 -13.45
CA ALA A 144 10.86 5.19 -14.02
C ALA A 144 12.22 4.47 -13.99
N ALA A 145 13.32 5.17 -14.26
CA ALA A 145 14.67 4.61 -14.14
C ALA A 145 15.03 4.28 -12.68
N GLN A 146 14.66 5.13 -11.73
CA GLN A 146 14.86 4.87 -10.30
C GLN A 146 14.09 3.64 -9.84
N LEU A 147 12.81 3.51 -10.24
CA LEU A 147 12.01 2.33 -9.95
C LEU A 147 12.63 1.07 -10.56
N ARG A 148 13.04 1.11 -11.84
CA ARG A 148 13.73 -0.02 -12.50
C ARG A 148 15.00 -0.44 -11.77
N ARG A 149 15.79 0.51 -11.26
CA ARG A 149 16.98 0.22 -10.44
C ARG A 149 16.59 -0.59 -9.21
N TRP A 150 15.57 -0.16 -8.48
CA TRP A 150 15.06 -0.89 -7.33
C TRP A 150 14.48 -2.26 -7.68
N SER A 151 13.69 -2.36 -8.74
CA SER A 151 13.13 -3.62 -9.25
C SER A 151 14.22 -4.64 -9.57
N SER A 152 15.34 -4.21 -10.16
CA SER A 152 16.48 -5.09 -10.47
C SER A 152 17.16 -5.68 -9.22
N LEU A 153 17.01 -4.99 -8.07
CA LEU A 153 17.54 -5.42 -6.78
C LEU A 153 16.56 -6.30 -5.99
N LYS A 154 15.29 -6.42 -6.42
CA LYS A 154 14.22 -7.12 -5.69
C LYS A 154 14.56 -8.59 -5.39
N THR A 155 15.21 -9.28 -6.32
CA THR A 155 15.65 -10.69 -6.13
C THR A 155 16.71 -10.87 -5.05
N ARG A 156 17.30 -9.76 -4.59
CA ARG A 156 18.30 -9.69 -3.52
C ARG A 156 17.68 -9.32 -2.17
N LEU A 157 16.42 -8.87 -2.16
CA LEU A 157 15.66 -8.57 -0.96
C LEU A 157 14.97 -9.84 -0.43
N VAL A 158 15.00 -9.99 0.90
CA VAL A 158 14.28 -11.03 1.67
C VAL A 158 12.77 -10.89 1.49
#